data_AF-A0A9P9ADH9-F1
#
_entry.id   AF-A0A9P9ADH9-F1
#
_cell.length_a   1.000
_cell.length_b   1.000
_cell.length_c   1.000
_cell.angle_alpha   90.00
_cell.angle_beta   90.00
_cell.angle_gamma   90.00
#
_symmetry.space_group_name_H-M   'P 1'
#
loop_
_entity.id
_entity.type
_entity.pdbx_description
1 polymer ?
#
loop_
_entity_poly.entity_id
_entity_poly.type
_entity_poly.pdbx_seq_one_letter_code
_entity_poly.pdbx_strand_id
1 'polypeptide(L)'
;MEIVSASMATLSLMNIDLHNRLQVANAHKRVLDLDLLIYRQGPLFINNLTLAEFTLKVSGEYLSILTNVHSAVSRRKSLASTTPQHNSSCLTSRASPGSLTTPMTLAMTSIFVQLLDLYELDIECLLARLEIFKAEPTAPMSPPDALFPAYNAHPGVQGMLFVRAIHNLLQRLEVLLGISLSPERVDGLLSSRQMHTLWNEMSDDFGSSVTRPDSIKSSMREAISGFTSLLGMQGVYGLTA
;
A
#
# COMPACT_ATOMS: atom_id res chain seq x y z
N MET A 1 0.80 23.17 -13.53
CA MET A 1 -0.05 22.33 -14.41
C MET A 1 0.66 21.00 -14.72
N GLU A 2 1.95 21.07 -15.01
CA GLU A 2 2.82 19.93 -15.38
C GLU A 2 2.88 18.79 -14.34
N ILE A 3 3.06 19.09 -13.05
CA ILE A 3 3.16 18.05 -11.99
C ILE A 3 1.90 17.18 -11.93
N VAL A 4 0.71 17.79 -11.92
CA VAL A 4 -0.55 17.03 -11.82
C VAL A 4 -0.80 16.20 -13.07
N SER A 5 -0.49 16.74 -14.25
CA SER A 5 -0.63 16.02 -15.52
C SER A 5 0.36 14.84 -15.63
N ALA A 6 1.62 15.05 -15.23
CA ALA A 6 2.63 14.00 -15.19
C ALA A 6 2.25 12.91 -14.19
N SER A 7 1.79 13.30 -12.99
CA SER A 7 1.28 12.35 -11.99
C SER A 7 0.11 11.52 -12.53
N MET A 8 -0.78 12.09 -13.35
CA MET A 8 -1.88 11.32 -13.94
C MET A 8 -1.41 10.20 -14.87
N ALA A 9 -0.44 10.48 -15.75
CA ALA A 9 0.10 9.46 -16.64
C ALA A 9 0.74 8.31 -15.84
N THR A 10 1.51 8.64 -14.80
CA THR A 10 2.12 7.63 -13.91
C THR A 10 1.06 6.83 -13.15
N LEU A 11 0.02 7.49 -12.61
CA LEU A 11 -1.08 6.80 -11.91
C LEU A 11 -1.82 5.85 -12.87
N SER A 12 -2.09 6.26 -14.10
CA SER A 12 -2.76 5.38 -15.08
C SER A 12 -1.94 4.14 -15.41
N LEU A 13 -0.64 4.28 -15.64
CA LEU A 13 0.25 3.14 -15.89
C LEU A 13 0.31 2.21 -14.67
N MET A 14 0.51 2.78 -13.48
CA MET A 14 0.54 2.05 -12.21
C MET A 14 -0.75 1.25 -11.98
N ASN A 15 -1.91 1.84 -12.31
CA ASN A 15 -3.21 1.19 -12.18
C ASN A 15 -3.32 -0.05 -13.09
N ILE A 16 -2.82 0.04 -14.32
CA ILE A 16 -2.80 -1.08 -15.27
C ILE A 16 -1.86 -2.19 -14.78
N ASP A 17 -0.66 -1.82 -14.32
CA ASP A 17 0.34 -2.78 -13.84
C ASP A 17 -0.16 -3.54 -12.60
N LEU A 18 -0.78 -2.84 -11.65
CA LEU A 18 -1.43 -3.45 -10.48
C LEU A 18 -2.54 -4.42 -10.91
N HIS A 19 -3.40 -3.98 -11.82
CA HIS A 19 -4.52 -4.79 -12.30
C HIS A 19 -4.03 -6.08 -12.94
N ASN A 20 -3.02 -6.00 -13.80
CA ASN A 20 -2.41 -7.16 -14.45
C ASN A 20 -1.81 -8.13 -13.43
N ARG A 21 -1.07 -7.61 -12.43
CA ARG A 21 -0.47 -8.44 -11.37
C ARG A 21 -1.53 -9.17 -10.54
N LEU A 22 -2.59 -8.46 -10.15
CA LEU A 22 -3.70 -9.05 -9.42
C LEU A 22 -4.46 -10.10 -10.24
N GLN A 23 -4.63 -9.90 -11.54
CA GLN A 23 -5.23 -10.93 -12.40
C GLN A 23 -4.38 -12.21 -12.41
N VAL A 24 -3.05 -12.10 -12.55
CA VAL A 24 -2.18 -13.28 -12.54
C VAL A 24 -2.18 -13.97 -11.17
N ALA A 25 -2.14 -13.21 -10.08
CA ALA A 25 -2.26 -13.75 -8.72
C ALA A 25 -3.57 -14.50 -8.52
N ASN A 26 -4.69 -13.89 -8.93
CA ASN A 26 -6.02 -14.52 -8.83
C ASN A 26 -6.14 -15.78 -9.68
N ALA A 27 -5.55 -15.81 -10.88
CA ALA A 27 -5.53 -17.01 -11.72
C ALA A 27 -4.80 -18.19 -11.06
N HIS A 28 -3.86 -17.93 -10.15
CA HIS A 28 -3.08 -18.93 -9.44
C HIS A 28 -3.47 -19.09 -7.97
N LYS A 29 -4.58 -18.47 -7.52
CA LYS A 29 -5.00 -18.42 -6.11
C LYS A 29 -5.06 -19.78 -5.41
N ARG A 30 -5.37 -20.86 -6.15
CA ARG A 30 -5.49 -22.23 -5.60
C ARG A 30 -4.18 -22.86 -5.15
N VAL A 31 -3.07 -22.41 -5.73
CA VAL A 31 -1.73 -22.95 -5.45
C VAL A 31 -0.83 -21.88 -4.86
N LEU A 32 -1.40 -20.72 -4.49
CA LEU A 32 -0.65 -19.58 -4.02
C LEU A 32 -0.10 -19.83 -2.62
N ASP A 33 1.21 -19.70 -2.48
CA ASP A 33 1.94 -19.79 -1.23
C ASP A 33 3.00 -18.68 -1.17
N LEU A 34 3.71 -18.60 -0.04
CA LEU A 34 4.76 -17.61 0.14
C LEU A 34 5.87 -17.76 -0.91
N ASP A 35 6.21 -18.98 -1.32
CA ASP A 35 7.29 -19.26 -2.25
C ASP A 35 7.02 -18.63 -3.62
N LEU A 36 5.78 -18.72 -4.12
CA LEU A 36 5.34 -18.04 -5.35
C LEU A 36 5.36 -16.51 -5.25
N LEU A 37 5.27 -15.95 -4.03
CA LEU A 37 5.32 -14.49 -3.82
C LEU A 37 6.75 -13.94 -3.79
N ILE A 38 7.70 -14.69 -3.25
CA ILE A 38 9.04 -14.19 -2.89
C ILE A 38 10.17 -14.71 -3.77
N TYR A 39 9.95 -15.80 -4.52
CA TYR A 39 10.99 -16.35 -5.39
C TYR A 39 10.85 -15.90 -6.84
N ARG A 40 11.99 -15.88 -7.52
CA ARG A 40 12.13 -15.47 -8.92
C ARG A 40 11.72 -16.57 -9.90
N GLN A 41 10.82 -17.44 -9.47
CA GLN A 41 10.34 -18.59 -10.23
C GLN A 41 8.81 -18.55 -10.28
N GLY A 42 8.26 -19.10 -11.36
CA GLY A 42 6.81 -19.22 -11.49
C GLY A 42 6.12 -17.96 -12.05
N PRO A 43 4.78 -18.00 -12.10
CA PRO A 43 3.97 -17.07 -12.89
C PRO A 43 3.91 -15.65 -12.32
N LEU A 44 4.27 -15.46 -11.05
CA LEU A 44 4.20 -14.14 -10.38
C LEU A 44 5.50 -13.34 -10.48
N PHE A 45 6.58 -13.96 -10.96
CA PHE A 45 7.81 -13.27 -11.31
C PHE A 45 7.68 -12.64 -12.70
N ILE A 46 7.28 -11.39 -12.73
CA ILE A 46 7.04 -10.62 -13.96
C ILE A 46 7.96 -9.40 -13.96
N ASN A 47 8.46 -8.98 -15.11
CA ASN A 47 9.31 -7.78 -15.27
C ASN A 47 10.48 -7.72 -14.27
N ASN A 48 11.11 -8.87 -14.00
CA ASN A 48 12.23 -9.02 -13.05
C ASN A 48 11.91 -8.64 -11.59
N LEU A 49 10.64 -8.65 -11.20
CA LEU A 49 10.19 -8.41 -9.83
C LEU A 49 9.30 -9.55 -9.36
N THR A 50 9.60 -10.07 -8.17
CA THR A 50 8.68 -10.95 -7.43
C THR A 50 7.42 -10.17 -7.04
N LEU A 51 6.34 -10.84 -6.62
CA LEU A 51 5.13 -10.12 -6.26
C LEU A 51 5.36 -9.25 -5.02
N ALA A 52 6.07 -9.77 -4.02
CA ALA A 52 6.43 -9.03 -2.80
C ALA A 52 7.29 -7.79 -3.10
N GLU A 53 8.28 -7.89 -3.99
CA GLU A 53 9.10 -6.75 -4.43
C GLU A 53 8.28 -5.69 -5.17
N PHE A 54 7.41 -6.16 -6.08
CA PHE A 54 6.51 -5.29 -6.81
C PHE A 54 5.58 -4.54 -5.84
N THR A 55 4.96 -5.23 -4.88
CA THR A 55 4.10 -4.62 -3.85
C THR A 55 4.81 -3.50 -3.11
N LEU A 56 6.04 -3.72 -2.62
CA LEU A 56 6.78 -2.65 -1.92
C LEU A 56 7.14 -1.48 -2.83
N LYS A 57 7.65 -1.77 -4.03
CA LYS A 57 8.06 -0.75 -5.00
C LYS A 57 6.89 0.15 -5.37
N VAL A 58 5.78 -0.45 -5.79
CA VAL A 58 4.60 0.29 -6.25
C VAL A 58 3.95 1.07 -5.11
N SER A 59 3.95 0.54 -3.89
CA SER A 59 3.48 1.24 -2.69
C SER A 59 4.31 2.49 -2.38
N GLY A 60 5.64 2.37 -2.46
CA GLY A 60 6.55 3.50 -2.26
C GLY A 60 6.42 4.58 -3.35
N GLU A 61 6.33 4.16 -4.61
CA GLU A 61 6.10 5.07 -5.75
C GLU A 61 4.76 5.79 -5.62
N TYR A 62 3.70 5.06 -5.27
CA TYR A 62 2.37 5.63 -5.05
C TYR A 62 2.39 6.67 -3.94
N LEU A 63 3.04 6.36 -2.81
CA LEU A 63 3.19 7.28 -1.68
C LEU A 63 3.92 8.57 -2.08
N SER A 64 4.98 8.46 -2.89
CA SER A 64 5.71 9.62 -3.41
C SER A 64 4.82 10.48 -4.31
N ILE A 65 4.04 9.88 -5.21
CA ILE A 65 3.08 10.58 -6.07
C ILE A 65 2.04 11.32 -5.21
N LEU A 66 1.43 10.64 -4.23
CA LEU A 66 0.45 11.26 -3.34
C LEU A 66 1.03 12.45 -2.58
N THR A 67 2.27 12.33 -2.09
CA THR A 67 2.96 13.41 -1.38
C THR A 67 3.17 14.63 -2.29
N ASN A 68 3.57 14.41 -3.54
CA ASN A 68 3.77 15.47 -4.54
C ASN A 68 2.45 16.16 -4.89
N VAL A 69 1.39 15.36 -5.09
CA VAL A 69 0.04 15.85 -5.40
C VAL A 69 -0.54 16.64 -4.24
N HIS A 70 -0.39 16.15 -3.00
CA HIS A 70 -0.82 16.84 -1.78
C HIS A 70 -0.14 18.19 -1.65
N SER A 71 1.19 18.23 -1.80
CA SER A 71 1.96 19.46 -1.78
C SER A 71 1.51 20.46 -2.85
N ALA A 72 1.25 19.98 -4.08
CA ALA A 72 0.78 20.84 -5.18
C ALA A 72 -0.66 21.35 -4.98
N VAL A 73 -1.54 20.54 -4.40
CA VAL A 73 -2.90 20.92 -4.02
C VAL A 73 -2.87 21.98 -2.90
N SER A 74 -2.09 21.74 -1.84
CA SER A 74 -1.99 22.62 -0.69
C SER A 74 -1.44 24.01 -1.06
N ARG A 75 -0.42 24.07 -1.92
CA ARG A 75 0.08 25.34 -2.48
C ARG A 75 -1.00 26.12 -3.23
N ARG A 76 -1.87 25.45 -4.00
CA ARG A 76 -2.97 26.10 -4.73
C ARG A 76 -4.01 26.69 -3.79
N LYS A 77 -4.38 25.97 -2.73
CA LYS A 77 -5.33 26.45 -1.71
C LYS A 77 -4.79 27.72 -1.02
N SER A 78 -3.52 27.74 -0.64
CA SER A 78 -2.88 28.90 0.00
C SER A 78 -2.76 30.12 -0.93
N LEU A 79 -2.53 29.92 -2.22
CA LEU A 79 -2.46 31.04 -3.17
C LEU A 79 -3.84 31.63 -3.48
N ALA A 80 -4.89 30.81 -3.45
CA ALA A 80 -6.27 31.27 -3.67
C ALA A 80 -6.84 32.08 -2.50
N SER A 81 -6.31 31.93 -1.29
CA SER A 81 -6.78 32.67 -0.10
C SER A 81 -6.20 34.08 0.03
N THR A 82 -5.31 34.52 -0.86
CA THR A 82 -4.66 35.84 -0.82
C THR A 82 -5.19 36.86 -1.84
N THR A 83 -6.15 36.48 -2.70
CA THR A 83 -6.81 37.43 -3.61
C THR A 83 -8.07 38.04 -2.98
N PRO A 84 -8.16 39.38 -2.82
CA PRO A 84 -9.37 40.02 -2.31
C PRO A 84 -10.52 39.84 -3.31
N GLN A 85 -11.61 39.21 -2.87
CA GLN A 85 -12.85 39.07 -3.62
C GLN A 85 -13.46 40.46 -3.85
N HIS A 86 -13.31 41.00 -5.06
CA HIS A 86 -14.20 42.04 -5.56
C HIS A 86 -15.20 41.42 -6.53
N ASN A 87 -16.48 41.65 -6.24
CA ASN A 87 -17.67 41.13 -6.91
C ASN A 87 -17.54 40.99 -8.44
N SER A 88 -17.81 39.79 -8.96
CA SER A 88 -18.40 39.61 -10.29
C SER A 88 -18.97 38.20 -10.45
N SER A 89 -20.28 38.16 -10.63
CA SER A 89 -21.07 37.02 -11.06
C SER A 89 -20.58 36.50 -12.42
N CYS A 90 -20.07 35.27 -12.47
CA CYS A 90 -19.95 34.54 -13.72
C CYS A 90 -20.17 33.05 -13.48
N LEU A 91 -21.32 32.56 -13.95
CA LEU A 91 -21.69 31.14 -14.02
C LEU A 91 -20.78 30.44 -15.04
N THR A 92 -19.61 30.02 -14.58
CA THR A 92 -18.89 28.89 -15.16
C THR A 92 -18.54 27.97 -14.00
N SER A 93 -18.80 26.67 -14.13
CA SER A 93 -18.44 25.65 -13.14
C SER A 93 -16.92 25.50 -13.10
N ARG A 94 -16.21 26.52 -12.62
CA ARG A 94 -14.78 26.47 -12.37
C ARG A 94 -14.60 25.56 -11.16
N ALA A 95 -14.01 24.40 -11.38
CA ALA A 95 -13.53 23.52 -10.31
C ALA A 95 -12.81 24.39 -9.27
N SER A 96 -13.18 24.21 -7.99
CA SER A 96 -12.62 25.01 -6.90
C SER A 96 -11.08 25.02 -7.00
N PRO A 97 -10.42 26.18 -6.94
CA PRO A 97 -8.97 26.27 -7.08
C PRO A 97 -8.30 25.41 -6.00
N GLY A 98 -7.82 24.23 -6.41
CA GLY A 98 -7.20 23.26 -5.49
C GLY A 98 -7.87 21.89 -5.46
N SER A 99 -9.04 21.67 -6.07
CA SER A 99 -9.63 20.32 -6.11
C SER A 99 -8.85 19.38 -7.04
N LEU A 100 -8.84 18.09 -6.69
CA LEU A 100 -8.40 17.02 -7.59
C LEU A 100 -9.40 16.88 -8.74
N THR A 101 -8.93 16.40 -9.89
CA THR A 101 -9.84 16.02 -10.98
C THR A 101 -10.52 14.69 -10.65
N THR A 102 -11.71 14.47 -11.21
CA THR A 102 -12.42 13.19 -11.04
C THR A 102 -11.57 11.99 -11.48
N PRO A 103 -10.92 11.98 -12.66
CA PRO A 103 -10.09 10.85 -13.08
C PRO A 103 -8.91 10.59 -12.14
N MET A 104 -8.31 11.64 -11.58
CA MET A 104 -7.22 11.50 -10.62
C MET A 104 -7.65 10.82 -9.34
N THR A 105 -8.81 11.24 -8.84
CA THR A 105 -9.40 10.68 -7.64
C THR A 105 -9.68 9.21 -7.85
N LEU A 106 -10.32 8.84 -8.96
CA LEU A 106 -10.65 7.45 -9.29
C LEU A 106 -9.40 6.59 -9.46
N ALA A 107 -8.35 7.10 -10.12
CA ALA A 107 -7.10 6.37 -10.26
C ALA A 107 -6.44 6.13 -8.88
N MET A 108 -6.41 7.16 -8.02
CA MET A 108 -5.87 7.05 -6.67
C MET A 108 -6.66 6.04 -5.81
N THR A 109 -7.99 6.12 -5.82
CA THR A 109 -8.83 5.18 -5.04
C THR A 109 -8.68 3.75 -5.55
N SER A 110 -8.70 3.56 -6.87
CA SER A 110 -8.54 2.25 -7.51
C SER A 110 -7.17 1.62 -7.23
N ILE A 111 -6.09 2.40 -7.28
CA ILE A 111 -4.74 1.94 -6.91
C ILE A 111 -4.69 1.56 -5.43
N PHE A 112 -5.29 2.38 -4.56
CA PHE A 112 -5.30 2.10 -3.13
C PHE A 112 -6.03 0.79 -2.82
N VAL A 113 -7.20 0.55 -3.41
CA VAL A 113 -7.94 -0.71 -3.24
C VAL A 113 -7.12 -1.92 -3.71
N GLN A 114 -6.50 -1.82 -4.89
CA GLN A 114 -5.64 -2.90 -5.41
C GLN A 114 -4.40 -3.15 -4.56
N LEU A 115 -3.84 -2.10 -3.93
CA LEU A 115 -2.77 -2.27 -2.94
C LEU A 115 -3.27 -3.01 -1.70
N LEU A 116 -4.50 -2.75 -1.23
CA LEU A 116 -5.08 -3.52 -0.13
C LEU A 116 -5.25 -4.99 -0.51
N ASP A 117 -5.69 -5.29 -1.74
CA ASP A 117 -5.80 -6.66 -2.25
C ASP A 117 -4.43 -7.39 -2.19
N LEU A 118 -3.36 -6.71 -2.62
CA LEU A 118 -2.00 -7.28 -2.56
C LEU A 118 -1.49 -7.42 -1.12
N TYR A 119 -1.75 -6.46 -0.25
CA TYR A 119 -1.35 -6.55 1.16
C TYR A 119 -2.04 -7.69 1.89
N GLU A 120 -3.34 -7.91 1.62
CA GLU A 120 -4.07 -9.06 2.15
C GLU A 120 -3.43 -10.37 1.68
N LEU A 121 -3.16 -10.47 0.39
CA LEU A 121 -2.53 -11.65 -0.21
C LEU A 121 -1.16 -11.95 0.41
N ASP A 122 -0.30 -10.94 0.49
CA ASP A 122 1.04 -11.06 1.04
C ASP A 122 1.00 -11.51 2.51
N ILE A 123 0.10 -10.92 3.31
CA ILE A 123 -0.03 -11.24 4.73
C ILE A 123 -0.67 -12.61 4.98
N GLU A 124 -1.66 -13.00 4.18
CA GLU A 124 -2.27 -14.34 4.25
C GLU A 124 -1.22 -15.43 4.01
N CYS A 125 -0.43 -15.31 2.95
CA CYS A 125 0.64 -16.26 2.65
C CYS A 125 1.75 -16.26 3.73
N LEU A 126 2.09 -15.09 4.28
CA LEU A 126 3.08 -14.99 5.37
C LEU A 126 2.60 -15.63 6.66
N LEU A 127 1.35 -15.41 7.06
CA LEU A 127 0.76 -16.03 8.25
C LEU A 127 0.67 -17.55 8.10
N ALA A 128 0.21 -18.05 6.95
CA ALA A 128 0.20 -19.48 6.66
C ALA A 128 1.61 -20.09 6.75
N ARG A 129 2.63 -19.39 6.25
CA ARG A 129 4.02 -19.88 6.36
C ARG A 129 4.53 -19.85 7.81
N LEU A 130 4.17 -18.85 8.59
CA LEU A 130 4.58 -18.73 10.01
C LEU A 130 4.12 -19.94 10.85
N GLU A 131 2.95 -20.48 10.57
CA GLU A 131 2.41 -21.66 11.28
C GLU A 131 3.29 -22.90 11.09
N ILE A 132 3.85 -23.08 9.90
CA ILE A 132 4.65 -24.25 9.53
C ILE A 132 6.16 -23.99 9.54
N PHE A 133 6.59 -22.76 9.80
CA PHE A 133 7.99 -22.33 9.63
C PHE A 133 9.00 -23.18 10.42
N LYS A 134 8.61 -23.69 11.60
CA LYS A 134 9.48 -24.56 12.42
C LYS A 134 9.73 -25.92 11.76
N ALA A 135 8.73 -26.47 11.07
CA ALA A 135 8.81 -27.77 10.42
C ALA A 135 9.50 -27.66 9.05
N GLU A 136 9.29 -26.54 8.36
CA GLU A 136 9.83 -26.29 7.03
C GLU A 136 10.47 -24.88 6.96
N PRO A 137 11.77 -24.76 7.27
CA PRO A 137 12.47 -23.49 7.15
C PRO A 137 12.42 -22.99 5.69
N THR A 138 12.09 -21.73 5.50
CA THR A 138 12.11 -21.09 4.17
C THR A 138 13.56 -20.75 3.83
N ALA A 139 13.98 -20.93 2.58
CA ALA A 139 15.28 -20.40 2.17
C ALA A 139 15.26 -18.86 2.25
N PRO A 140 16.40 -18.20 2.50
CA PRO A 140 16.48 -16.75 2.42
C PRO A 140 16.00 -16.26 1.06
N MET A 141 15.33 -15.10 1.02
CA MET A 141 14.91 -14.51 -0.24
C MET A 141 16.13 -14.33 -1.16
N SER A 142 16.03 -14.85 -2.38
CA SER A 142 17.08 -14.67 -3.40
C SER A 142 17.13 -13.17 -3.77
N PRO A 143 18.33 -12.57 -3.90
CA PRO A 143 18.46 -11.12 -3.94
C PRO A 143 17.89 -10.52 -5.23
N PRO A 144 17.21 -9.36 -5.14
CA PRO A 144 17.34 -8.31 -6.14
C PRO A 144 18.38 -7.31 -5.72
N ASP A 145 19.03 -6.72 -6.73
CA ASP A 145 19.75 -5.48 -6.58
C ASP A 145 18.91 -4.48 -5.77
N ALA A 146 19.42 -4.15 -4.58
CA ALA A 146 19.18 -2.92 -3.81
C ALA A 146 17.84 -2.70 -3.06
N LEU A 147 16.78 -3.51 -3.16
CA LEU A 147 15.50 -3.18 -2.47
C LEU A 147 15.42 -3.60 -0.99
N PHE A 148 16.19 -4.61 -0.55
CA PHE A 148 16.22 -5.04 0.85
C PHE A 148 17.64 -4.96 1.43
N PRO A 149 17.92 -4.00 2.33
CA PRO A 149 19.24 -3.87 2.96
C PRO A 149 19.58 -5.02 3.94
N ALA A 150 18.66 -5.95 4.21
CA ALA A 150 18.81 -7.06 5.15
C ALA A 150 19.03 -8.42 4.43
N TYR A 151 19.80 -8.42 3.34
CA TYR A 151 20.03 -9.58 2.48
C TYR A 151 20.55 -10.83 3.22
N ASN A 152 21.46 -10.67 4.18
CA ASN A 152 22.02 -11.78 4.97
C ASN A 152 21.24 -12.09 6.25
N ALA A 153 20.09 -11.45 6.47
CA ALA A 153 19.32 -11.67 7.68
C ALA A 153 18.57 -13.01 7.63
N HIS A 154 18.33 -13.59 8.81
CA HIS A 154 17.48 -14.77 8.95
C HIS A 154 16.12 -14.55 8.27
N PRO A 155 15.52 -15.55 7.58
CA PRO A 155 14.26 -15.37 6.85
C PRO A 155 13.12 -14.80 7.71
N GLY A 156 13.07 -15.17 8.99
CA GLY A 156 12.12 -14.58 9.95
C GLY A 156 12.34 -13.09 10.21
N VAL A 157 13.59 -12.59 10.17
CA VAL A 157 13.88 -11.15 10.25
C VAL A 157 13.46 -10.46 8.95
N GLN A 158 13.73 -11.07 7.80
CA GLN A 158 13.32 -10.52 6.50
C GLN A 158 11.80 -10.39 6.40
N GLY A 159 11.06 -11.44 6.78
CA GLY A 159 9.60 -11.42 6.84
C GLY A 159 9.07 -10.34 7.79
N MET A 160 9.65 -10.21 8.98
CA MET A 160 9.28 -9.13 9.92
C MET A 160 9.51 -7.72 9.34
N LEU A 161 10.65 -7.50 8.68
CA LEU A 161 10.98 -6.20 8.07
C LEU A 161 10.03 -5.88 6.91
N PHE A 162 9.71 -6.87 6.08
CA PHE A 162 8.73 -6.74 5.01
C PHE A 162 7.36 -6.29 5.53
N VAL A 163 6.81 -7.01 6.53
CA VAL A 163 5.50 -6.67 7.12
C VAL A 163 5.51 -5.28 7.73
N ARG A 164 6.59 -4.90 8.42
CA ARG A 164 6.75 -3.54 8.99
C ARG A 164 6.78 -2.46 7.91
N ALA A 165 7.45 -2.72 6.79
CA ALA A 165 7.52 -1.79 5.67
C ALA A 165 6.13 -1.55 5.09
N ILE A 166 5.37 -2.61 4.81
CA ILE A 166 3.99 -2.48 4.31
C ILE A 166 3.10 -1.77 5.33
N HIS A 167 3.16 -2.15 6.60
CA HIS A 167 2.36 -1.51 7.66
C HIS A 167 2.63 0.00 7.72
N ASN A 168 3.90 0.43 7.66
CA ASN A 168 4.25 1.85 7.63
C ASN A 168 3.75 2.56 6.37
N LEU A 169 3.87 1.92 5.20
CA LEU A 169 3.38 2.46 3.94
C LEU A 169 1.85 2.65 3.97
N LEU A 170 1.10 1.64 4.42
CA LEU A 170 -0.35 1.70 4.55
C LEU A 170 -0.77 2.87 5.46
N GLN A 171 -0.18 3.01 6.65
CA GLN A 171 -0.47 4.12 7.55
C GLN A 171 -0.25 5.49 6.90
N ARG A 172 0.86 5.66 6.16
CA ARG A 172 1.17 6.92 5.49
C ARG A 172 0.22 7.22 4.32
N LEU A 173 -0.19 6.19 3.58
CA LEU A 173 -1.19 6.30 2.52
C LEU A 173 -2.55 6.71 3.10
N GLU A 174 -2.99 6.11 4.21
CA GLU A 174 -4.24 6.46 4.89
C GLU A 174 -4.27 7.95 5.31
N VAL A 175 -3.16 8.45 5.88
CA VAL A 175 -3.03 9.85 6.27
C VAL A 175 -3.10 10.78 5.06
N LEU A 176 -2.35 10.51 3.99
CA LEU A 176 -2.36 11.37 2.80
C LEU A 176 -3.70 11.38 2.08
N LEU A 177 -4.40 10.24 2.05
CA LEU A 177 -5.74 10.16 1.48
C LEU A 177 -6.78 10.84 2.36
N GLY A 178 -6.51 11.03 3.66
CA GLY A 178 -7.44 11.62 4.63
C GLY A 178 -8.42 10.63 5.20
N ILE A 179 -8.09 9.33 5.15
CA ILE A 179 -8.94 8.23 5.62
C ILE A 179 -8.45 7.64 6.94
N SER A 180 -7.34 8.13 7.48
CA SER A 180 -6.86 7.72 8.79
C SER A 180 -7.87 8.07 9.89
N LEU A 181 -8.20 7.09 10.74
CA LEU A 181 -9.07 7.27 11.92
C LEU A 181 -8.36 7.98 13.10
N SER A 182 -7.21 8.64 12.86
CA SER A 182 -6.46 9.35 13.89
C SER A 182 -7.30 10.49 14.47
N PRO A 183 -7.28 10.69 15.82
CA PRO A 183 -7.97 11.82 16.46
C PRO A 183 -7.45 13.17 15.96
N GLU A 184 -6.18 13.23 15.55
CA GLU A 184 -5.62 14.36 14.80
C GLU A 184 -6.00 14.23 13.33
N ARG A 185 -7.19 14.73 12.99
CA ARG A 185 -7.67 14.73 11.60
C ARG A 185 -6.84 15.69 10.77
N VAL A 186 -5.86 15.16 10.03
CA VAL A 186 -5.08 15.92 9.05
C VAL A 186 -5.90 16.06 7.76
N ASP A 187 -5.88 17.25 7.16
CA ASP A 187 -6.49 17.49 5.85
C ASP A 187 -5.84 16.61 4.78
N GLY A 188 -6.55 15.57 4.37
CA GLY A 188 -6.13 14.67 3.30
C GLY A 188 -6.47 15.17 1.89
N LEU A 189 -6.07 14.36 0.91
CA LEU A 189 -6.32 14.60 -0.51
C LEU A 189 -7.78 14.45 -0.90
N LEU A 190 -8.50 13.48 -0.30
CA LEU A 190 -9.87 13.17 -0.66
C LEU A 190 -10.84 14.10 0.08
N SER A 191 -11.85 14.61 -0.63
CA SER A 191 -13.00 15.26 0.00
C SER A 191 -13.89 14.22 0.71
N SER A 192 -14.74 14.67 1.64
CA SER A 192 -15.68 13.80 2.37
C SER A 192 -16.52 12.92 1.45
N ARG A 193 -16.95 13.44 0.30
CA ARG A 193 -17.72 12.67 -0.69
C ARG A 193 -16.89 11.56 -1.34
N GLN A 194 -15.65 11.87 -1.72
CA GLN A 194 -14.76 10.90 -2.36
C GLN A 194 -14.32 9.81 -1.37
N MET A 195 -14.08 10.21 -0.13
CA MET A 195 -13.82 9.27 0.97
C MET A 195 -15.01 8.33 1.17
N HIS A 196 -16.25 8.85 1.18
CA HIS A 196 -17.44 7.99 1.25
C HIS A 196 -17.50 7.01 0.08
N THR A 197 -17.22 7.44 -1.15
CA THR A 197 -17.17 6.53 -2.30
C THR A 197 -16.11 5.44 -2.12
N LEU A 198 -14.92 5.79 -1.65
CA LEU A 198 -13.86 4.82 -1.38
C LEU A 198 -14.26 3.83 -0.28
N TRP A 199 -14.91 4.28 0.80
CA TRP A 199 -15.42 3.38 1.84
C TRP A 199 -16.44 2.38 1.28
N ASN A 200 -17.33 2.80 0.38
CA ASN A 200 -18.28 1.90 -0.28
C ASN A 200 -17.59 0.84 -1.14
N GLU A 201 -16.41 1.16 -1.72
CA GLU A 201 -15.64 0.23 -2.54
C GLU A 201 -14.85 -0.78 -1.69
N MET A 202 -14.50 -0.39 -0.46
CA MET A 202 -13.71 -1.23 0.47
C MET A 202 -14.56 -2.03 1.45
N SER A 203 -15.83 -1.70 1.62
CA SER A 203 -16.75 -2.37 2.55
C SER A 203 -17.69 -3.30 1.79
N ASP A 204 -17.55 -4.61 2.01
CA ASP A 204 -18.59 -5.58 1.63
C ASP A 204 -19.85 -5.46 2.52
N ASP A 205 -19.74 -4.83 3.71
CA ASP A 205 -20.87 -4.64 4.62
C ASP A 205 -20.66 -3.41 5.53
N PHE A 206 -21.63 -2.49 5.58
CA PHE A 206 -21.59 -1.27 6.41
C PHE A 206 -21.81 -1.54 7.93
N GLY A 207 -21.82 -2.81 8.34
CA GLY A 207 -22.15 -3.23 9.71
C GLY A 207 -20.96 -3.44 10.65
N SER A 208 -19.73 -3.54 10.14
CA SER A 208 -18.52 -3.75 10.95
C SER A 208 -17.93 -2.43 11.41
N SER A 209 -17.65 -2.28 12.71
CA SER A 209 -16.88 -1.14 13.24
C SER A 209 -15.40 -1.16 12.82
N VAL A 210 -14.94 -2.27 12.22
CA VAL A 210 -13.57 -2.48 11.75
C VAL A 210 -13.53 -2.28 10.24
N THR A 211 -12.69 -1.34 9.79
CA THR A 211 -12.48 -1.10 8.36
C THR A 211 -11.56 -2.14 7.75
N ARG A 212 -11.63 -2.35 6.43
CA ARG A 212 -10.73 -3.26 5.70
C ARG A 212 -9.24 -2.94 5.95
N PRO A 213 -8.76 -1.68 5.86
CA PRO A 213 -7.40 -1.33 6.28
C PRO A 213 -7.05 -1.68 7.73
N ASP A 214 -7.98 -1.53 8.68
CA ASP A 214 -7.74 -1.89 10.08
C ASP A 214 -7.60 -3.39 10.29
N SER A 215 -8.39 -4.19 9.58
CA SER A 215 -8.27 -5.65 9.54
C SER A 215 -6.87 -6.06 9.06
N ILE A 216 -6.44 -5.51 7.91
CA ILE A 216 -5.11 -5.75 7.34
C ILE A 216 -4.00 -5.37 8.33
N LYS A 217 -4.07 -4.18 8.93
CA LYS A 217 -3.11 -3.74 9.96
C LYS A 217 -3.13 -4.66 11.19
N SER A 218 -4.28 -5.24 11.54
CA SER A 218 -4.37 -6.25 12.62
C SER A 218 -3.59 -7.52 12.26
N SER A 219 -3.82 -8.07 11.07
CA SER A 219 -3.08 -9.25 10.57
C SER A 219 -1.58 -8.97 10.43
N MET A 220 -1.18 -7.76 10.05
CA MET A 220 0.24 -7.35 10.05
C MET A 220 0.84 -7.35 11.45
N ARG A 221 0.12 -6.83 12.46
CA ARG A 221 0.58 -6.85 13.86
C ARG A 221 0.70 -8.28 14.38
N GLU A 222 -0.23 -9.15 14.02
CA GLU A 222 -0.18 -10.58 14.31
C GLU A 222 1.08 -11.22 13.69
N ALA A 223 1.32 -11.01 12.40
CA ALA A 223 2.52 -11.53 11.72
C ALA A 223 3.82 -11.02 12.37
N ILE A 224 3.90 -9.74 12.71
CA ILE A 224 5.05 -9.16 13.43
C ILE A 224 5.26 -9.84 14.79
N SER A 225 4.18 -10.11 15.54
CA SER A 225 4.24 -10.83 16.82
C SER A 225 4.71 -12.27 16.63
N GLY A 226 4.22 -12.95 15.58
CA GLY A 226 4.63 -14.30 15.19
C GLY A 226 6.13 -14.38 14.88
N PHE A 227 6.64 -13.49 14.03
CA PHE A 227 8.08 -13.40 13.74
C PHE A 227 8.89 -13.07 14.99
N THR A 228 8.42 -12.14 15.84
CA THR A 228 9.13 -11.78 17.07
C THR A 228 9.25 -12.98 18.01
N SER A 229 8.17 -13.75 18.17
CA SER A 229 8.15 -14.97 18.97
C SER A 229 9.08 -16.05 18.39
N LEU A 230 9.10 -16.19 17.07
CA LEU A 230 9.98 -17.12 16.37
C LEU A 230 11.46 -16.81 16.59
N LEU A 231 11.83 -15.53 16.45
CA LEU A 231 13.20 -15.05 16.67
C LEU A 231 13.61 -15.12 18.14
N GLY A 232 12.68 -14.84 19.06
CA GLY A 232 12.90 -14.98 20.51
C GLY A 232 13.11 -16.42 20.95
N MET A 233 12.44 -17.39 20.31
CA MET A 233 12.68 -18.82 20.56
C MET A 233 14.00 -19.33 19.97
N GLN A 234 14.50 -18.71 18.90
CA GLN A 234 15.83 -19.04 18.36
C GLN A 234 16.99 -18.54 19.23
N GLY A 235 16.75 -17.53 20.09
CA GLY A 235 17.72 -17.05 21.07
C GLY A 235 18.06 -18.01 22.22
N VAL A 236 17.37 -19.16 22.32
CA VAL A 236 17.60 -20.17 23.38
C VAL A 236 18.35 -21.41 22.87
N TYR A 237 18.53 -21.58 21.56
CA TYR A 237 19.18 -22.76 20.97
C TYR A 237 20.35 -22.44 20.02
N GLY A 238 20.95 -21.25 20.12
CA GLY A 238 21.96 -20.76 19.16
C GLY A 238 23.28 -20.25 19.76
N LEU A 239 23.56 -20.49 21.04
CA LEU A 239 24.83 -20.10 21.70
C LEU A 239 25.44 -21.28 22.45
N THR A 240 25.69 -22.38 21.74
CA THR A 240 26.72 -23.36 22.11
C THR A 240 27.26 -24.02 20.84
N ALA A 241 28.33 -23.47 20.29
CA ALA A 241 29.50 -24.15 19.72
C ALA A 241 30.42 -23.12 19.06
#